data_AF-A0A1Q8QCR2-F1
#
_entry.id   AF-A0A1Q8QCR2-F1
#
_cell.length_a   1.000
_cell.length_b   1.000
_cell.length_c   1.000
_cell.angle_alpha   90.00
_cell.angle_beta   90.00
_cell.angle_gamma   90.00
#
_symmetry.space_group_name_H-M   'P 1'
#
loop_
_entity.id
_entity.type
_entity.pdbx_description
1 polymer ?
#
loop_
_entity_poly.entity_id
_entity_poly.type
_entity_poly.pdbx_seq_one_letter_code
_entity_poly.pdbx_strand_id
1 'polypeptide(L)' 'MADATTIILGGVECDYDPQTKTALVYCANCSERNEVEVWLSEDGLAEYAGFVCEKCGYFNTPEG' A
#
# COMPACT_ATOMS: atom_id res chain seq x y z
N MET A 1 -1.81 -13.03 -16.82
CA MET A 1 -0.70 -13.18 -15.85
C MET A 1 -0.63 -11.83 -15.19
N ALA A 2 -1.00 -11.72 -13.92
CA ALA A 2 -0.87 -10.45 -13.19
C ALA A 2 0.59 -10.35 -12.79
N ASP A 3 1.27 -9.32 -13.28
CA ASP A 3 2.67 -9.05 -13.00
C ASP A 3 2.77 -8.51 -11.56
N ALA A 4 2.54 -9.39 -10.58
CA ALA A 4 2.61 -9.05 -9.16
C ALA A 4 4.01 -8.49 -8.87
N THR A 5 4.06 -7.18 -8.70
CA THR A 5 5.27 -6.44 -8.38
C THR A 5 5.27 -6.24 -6.88
N THR A 6 6.37 -6.49 -6.19
CA THR A 6 6.49 -6.16 -4.77
C THR A 6 7.14 -4.80 -4.63
N ILE A 7 6.54 -3.92 -3.83
CA ILE A 7 7.10 -2.62 -3.46
C ILE A 7 7.38 -2.59 -1.96
N ILE A 8 8.30 -1.73 -1.55
CA ILE A 8 8.58 -1.48 -0.14
C ILE A 8 7.83 -0.21 0.26
N LEU A 9 6.84 -0.34 1.14
CA LEU A 9 6.12 0.78 1.75
C LEU A 9 6.50 0.87 3.23
N GLY A 10 7.19 1.94 3.63
CA GLY A 10 7.59 2.13 5.03
C GLY A 10 8.46 0.99 5.61
N GLY A 11 9.21 0.28 4.76
CA GLY A 11 10.02 -0.88 5.15
C GLY A 11 9.28 -2.22 5.14
N VAL A 12 8.01 -2.25 4.72
CA VAL A 12 7.21 -3.47 4.58
C VAL A 12 7.05 -3.84 3.11
N GLU A 13 7.28 -5.11 2.79
CA GLU A 13 7.00 -5.67 1.47
C GLU A 13 5.49 -5.79 1.26
N CYS A 14 4.98 -5.06 0.27
CA CYS A 14 3.57 -5.07 -0.11
C CYS A 14 3.43 -5.46 -1.58
N ASP A 15 2.42 -6.27 -1.89
CA ASP A 15 2.05 -6.61 -3.26
C ASP A 15 1.50 -5.36 -3.96
N TYR A 16 2.01 -5.05 -5.14
CA TYR A 16 1.63 -3.92 -5.99
C TYR A 16 1.25 -4.40 -7.38
N ASP A 17 0.11 -3.91 -7.84
CA ASP A 17 -0.40 -4.09 -9.18
C ASP A 17 -0.06 -2.86 -10.03
N PRO A 18 0.92 -2.95 -10.95
CA PRO A 18 1.29 -1.84 -11.83
C PRO A 18 0.19 -1.50 -12.85
N GLN A 19 -0.75 -2.42 -13.10
CA GLN A 19 -1.86 -2.22 -14.03
C GLN A 19 -2.90 -1.23 -13.46
N THR A 20 -3.25 -1.39 -12.18
CA THR A 20 -4.23 -0.55 -11.46
C THR A 20 -3.56 0.54 -10.64
N LYS A 21 -2.24 0.48 -10.48
CA LYS A 21 -1.44 1.35 -9.59
C LYS A 21 -1.88 1.27 -8.13
N THR A 22 -2.33 0.11 -7.70
CA THR A 22 -2.75 -0.15 -6.32
C THR A 22 -1.84 -1.17 -5.65
N ALA A 23 -1.56 -0.97 -4.37
CA ALA A 23 -0.85 -1.92 -3.52
C ALA A 23 -1.77 -2.46 -2.43
N LEU A 24 -1.58 -3.73 -2.09
CA LEU A 24 -2.20 -4.38 -0.95
C LEU A 24 -1.39 -4.06 0.30
N VAL A 25 -1.90 -3.11 1.07
CA VAL A 25 -1.29 -2.69 2.34
C VAL A 25 -2.05 -3.36 3.48
N TYR A 26 -1.29 -3.95 4.40
CA TYR A 26 -1.84 -4.51 5.62
C TYR A 26 -2.07 -3.41 6.64
N CYS A 27 -3.27 -3.33 7.18
CA CYS A 27 -3.58 -2.39 8.25
C CYS A 27 -2.69 -2.69 9.47
N ALA A 28 -1.99 -1.66 9.96
CA ALA A 28 -1.09 -1.78 11.11
C ALA A 28 -1.81 -2.23 12.40
N ASN A 29 -3.11 -1.97 12.51
CA ASN A 29 -3.90 -2.29 13.70
C ASN A 29 -4.54 -3.69 13.65
N CYS A 30 -5.13 -4.09 12.52
CA CYS A 30 -5.93 -5.32 12.43
C CYS A 30 -5.42 -6.33 11.40
N SER A 31 -4.33 -6.01 10.71
CA SER A 31 -3.71 -6.83 9.65
C SER A 31 -4.66 -7.17 8.50
N GLU A 32 -5.72 -6.38 8.31
CA GLU A 32 -6.59 -6.50 7.15
C GLU A 32 -5.90 -5.97 5.90
N ARG A 33 -6.13 -6.64 4.77
CA ARG A 33 -5.58 -6.22 3.48
C ARG A 33 -6.49 -5.17 2.87
N ASN A 34 -5.92 -4.01 2.59
CA ASN A 34 -6.59 -2.91 1.93
C ASN A 34 -5.87 -2.59 0.63
N GLU A 35 -6.65 -2.36 -0.43
CA GLU A 35 -6.15 -1.86 -1.71
C GLU A 35 -5.97 -0.35 -1.59
N VAL A 36 -4.74 0.10 -1.81
CA VAL A 36 -4.34 1.50 -1.63
C VAL A 36 -3.70 1.99 -2.92
N GLU A 37 -4.15 3.12 -3.43
CA GLU A 37 -3.47 3.75 -4.56
C GLU A 37 -2.09 4.23 -4.12
N VAL A 38 -1.08 3.82 -4.87
CA VAL A 38 0.32 4.18 -4.60
C VAL A 38 0.93 4.86 -5.82
N TRP A 39 1.76 5.84 -5.55
CA TRP A 39 2.52 6.58 -6.55
C TRP A 39 3.98 6.19 -6.43
N LEU A 40 4.55 5.77 -7.56
CA LEU A 40 5.98 5.54 -7.67
C LEU A 40 6.63 6.85 -8.12
N SER A 41 7.48 7.43 -7.27
CA SER A 41 8.33 8.57 -7.62
C SER A 41 9.46 8.13 -8.56
N GLU A 42 10.11 9.07 -9.26
CA GLU A 42 11.17 8.76 -10.25
C GLU A 42 12.36 8.00 -9.64
N ASP A 43 12.59 8.13 -8.34
CA ASP A 43 13.60 7.40 -7.57
C ASP A 43 13.20 5.95 -7.22
N GLY A 44 12.02 5.49 -7.65
CA GLY A 44 11.47 4.17 -7.31
C GLY A 44 10.92 4.07 -5.89
N LEU A 45 10.76 5.20 -5.20
CA LEU A 45 10.12 5.26 -3.89
C LEU A 45 8.60 5.21 -4.07
N ALA A 46 7.97 4.26 -3.37
CA ALA A 46 6.53 4.15 -3.36
C ALA A 46 5.93 4.99 -2.22
N GLU A 47 5.02 5.90 -2.58
CA GLU A 47 4.31 6.79 -1.69
C GLU A 47 2.80 6.53 -1.79
N TYR A 48 2.07 6.75 -0.70
CA TYR A 48 0.62 6.61 -0.64
C TYR A 48 0.02 7.68 0.26
N ALA A 49 -1.23 8.09 0.00
CA ALA A 49 -1.84 9.28 0.61
C ALA A 49 -2.42 9.01 2.01
N GLY A 50 -2.21 7.80 2.54
CA GLY A 50 -2.90 7.28 3.70
C GLY A 50 -4.31 6.80 3.38
N PHE A 51 -4.75 5.76 4.07
CA PHE A 51 -6.06 5.14 3.85
C PHE A 51 -6.70 4.75 5.18
N VAL A 52 -8.01 4.82 5.24
CA VAL A 52 -8.77 4.30 6.38
C VAL A 52 -9.09 2.84 6.12
N CYS A 53 -8.73 1.96 7.05
CA CYS A 53 -9.11 0.56 6.98
C CYS A 53 -10.62 0.43 7.11
N GLU A 54 -11.25 -0.15 6.10
CA GLU A 54 -12.72 -0.33 6.04
C GLU A 54 -13.24 -1.26 7.14
N LYS A 55 -12.38 -2.11 7.70
CA LYS A 55 -12.78 -3.08 8.73
C LYS A 55 -12.74 -2.54 10.15
N CYS A 56 -11.66 -1.87 10.52
CA CYS A 56 -11.46 -1.38 11.90
C CYS A 56 -11.56 0.14 12.04
N GLY A 57 -11.65 0.88 10.93
CA GLY A 57 -11.67 2.34 10.92
C GLY A 57 -10.33 2.99 11.26
N TYR A 58 -9.25 2.22 11.35
CA TYR A 58 -7.92 2.75 11.64
C TYR A 58 -7.37 3.51 10.43
N PHE A 59 -6.88 4.73 10.64
CA PHE A 59 -6.25 5.52 9.59
C PHE A 59 -4.76 5.15 9.50
N ASN A 60 -4.38 4.47 8.41
CA ASN A 60 -3.00 4.15 8.11
C ASN A 60 -2.41 5.31 7.32
N THR A 61 -1.45 6.02 7.90
CA THR A 61 -0.72 7.12 7.26
C THR A 61 0.64 6.66 6.75
N PRO A 62 1.14 7.25 5.66
CA PRO A 62 2.49 6.98 5.15
C PRO A 62 3.61 7.31 6.15
N GLU A 63 3.34 8.20 7.12
CA GLU A 63 4.31 8.63 8.13
C GLU A 63 4.46 7.66 9.33
N GLY A 64 3.60 6.64 9.44
CA GLY A 64 3.58 5.71 10.59
C GLY A 64 2.83 6.24 11.80
#